data_AF-A0A365GZV4-F1
#
_entry.id   AF-A0A365GZV4-F1
#
_cell.length_a   1.000
_cell.length_b   1.000
_cell.length_c   1.000
_cell.angle_alpha   90.00
_cell.angle_beta   90.00
_cell.angle_gamma   90.00
#
_symmetry.space_group_name_H-M   'P 1'
#
loop_
_entity.id
_entity.type
_entity.pdbx_description
1 polymer ?
#
loop_
_entity_poly.entity_id
_entity_poly.type
_entity_poly.pdbx_seq_one_letter_code
_entity_poly.pdbx_strand_id
1 'polypeptide(L)'
;MDGDVRQQRQIGPYRQLARLGEGGMGVVYRGADPAGRDVAIKVLKPEVAREPTALRRLAREVDMMRRVLSPHVADVLDGDVTADHPYIVTRFVPGRPLDEVVAEHGPLTGPALRRLAIGLAKALTAIHEAGIVHRDLKPSNVLLVDGEPVVIDFGIAQAIDSTRLTQTGMLTGTPGYLAPEILDDERATSASDVHAWAVTVAFAATGLPPFGQGAMEAVFLRILNGRAQLDGVPEPLLPLLRSAMSRDPAARPTAAELIEAATALDLGPAEVTVPDAPAPDAPAPDIQATAIVPPPAEPARPVSAAPPTRIAGPGEGLPGPSRLAVAPTWTRLLSAMVVTTAVGVTIMMPVVGVVLSLGAVFALRAGAALPVSPGALVHALGRTAATVPYAAVVTLVVTVLLAALVAVGAATDPVGACAWGTGAGVYVLWAGPGVRGPARGLRRLLGGAAASPRRIGLVGVAFGTLAFLSVVGAVSLTPSLAPMYGLQNSLDSSLTRFQEAVG
;
A
#
# COMPACT_ATOMS: atom_id res chain seq x y z
N MET A 1 -40.86 36.00 -9.01
CA MET A 1 -39.42 36.33 -9.10
C MET A 1 -38.79 35.80 -7.82
N ASP A 2 -38.50 34.51 -7.78
CA ASP A 2 -37.83 33.89 -6.63
C ASP A 2 -36.35 33.72 -6.97
N GLY A 3 -35.56 34.72 -6.56
CA GLY A 3 -34.11 34.64 -6.61
C GLY A 3 -33.63 33.70 -5.53
N ASP A 4 -33.30 32.47 -5.91
CA ASP A 4 -32.52 31.55 -5.09
C ASP A 4 -31.14 32.17 -4.86
N VAL A 5 -31.00 32.89 -3.75
CA VAL A 5 -29.73 33.40 -3.25
C VAL A 5 -28.90 32.18 -2.90
N ARG A 6 -28.15 31.66 -3.89
CA ARG A 6 -27.08 30.69 -3.69
C ARG A 6 -26.22 31.24 -2.55
N GLN A 7 -26.36 30.69 -1.34
CA GLN A 7 -25.50 31.04 -0.21
C GLN A 7 -24.06 30.87 -0.68
N GLN A 8 -23.35 31.98 -0.88
CA GLN A 8 -21.94 31.97 -1.21
C GLN A 8 -21.23 31.42 0.03
N ARG A 9 -20.97 30.11 0.02
CA ARG A 9 -20.16 29.49 1.06
C ARG A 9 -18.76 30.08 0.98
N GLN A 10 -18.28 30.60 2.10
CA GLN A 10 -16.95 31.16 2.23
C GLN A 10 -16.05 30.08 2.86
N ILE A 11 -14.81 29.96 2.38
CA ILE A 11 -13.79 29.07 2.94
C ILE A 11 -12.61 29.98 3.30
N GLY A 12 -12.44 30.27 4.59
CA GLY A 12 -11.53 31.33 5.01
C GLY A 12 -11.87 32.67 4.32
N PRO A 13 -10.88 33.39 3.74
CA PRO A 13 -11.14 34.62 2.99
C PRO A 13 -11.66 34.38 1.56
N TYR A 14 -11.75 33.12 1.11
CA TYR A 14 -12.05 32.79 -0.28
C TYR A 14 -13.54 32.51 -0.50
N ARG A 15 -14.08 33.01 -1.61
CA ARG A 15 -15.46 32.74 -2.03
C ARG A 15 -15.51 31.46 -2.84
N GLN A 16 -16.30 30.48 -2.43
CA GLN A 16 -16.51 29.25 -3.18
C GLN A 16 -17.37 29.52 -4.43
N LEU A 17 -16.90 29.12 -5.61
CA LEU A 17 -17.59 29.31 -6.88
C LEU A 17 -18.21 28.02 -7.41
N ALA A 18 -17.42 26.96 -7.51
CA ALA A 18 -17.85 25.67 -8.03
C ALA A 18 -17.07 24.52 -7.37
N ARG A 19 -17.65 23.33 -7.33
CA ARG A 19 -16.92 22.11 -6.92
C ARG A 19 -16.21 21.52 -8.14
N LEU A 20 -14.92 21.27 -8.02
CA LEU A 20 -14.08 20.69 -9.08
C LEU A 20 -13.98 19.16 -8.94
N GLY A 21 -13.89 18.65 -7.72
CA GLY A 21 -13.77 17.22 -7.48
C GLY A 21 -13.83 16.87 -6.00
N GLU A 22 -13.93 15.57 -5.69
CA GLU A 22 -13.77 15.03 -4.34
C GLU A 22 -12.88 13.80 -4.41
N GLY A 23 -11.86 13.77 -3.57
CA GLY A 23 -10.92 12.67 -3.45
C GLY A 23 -10.89 12.09 -2.03
N GLY A 24 -9.99 11.13 -1.81
CA GLY A 24 -9.84 10.45 -0.52
C GLY A 24 -9.63 11.41 0.66
N MET A 25 -9.03 12.57 0.42
CA MET A 25 -8.57 13.49 1.46
C MET A 25 -9.44 14.72 1.66
N GLY A 26 -10.39 14.98 0.77
CA GLY A 26 -11.08 16.26 0.77
C GLY A 26 -11.82 16.58 -0.51
N VAL A 27 -12.44 17.75 -0.51
CA VAL A 27 -13.17 18.30 -1.65
C VAL A 27 -12.39 19.48 -2.21
N VAL A 28 -12.25 19.52 -3.53
CA VAL A 28 -11.59 20.62 -4.23
C VAL A 28 -12.65 21.52 -4.85
N TYR A 29 -12.54 22.82 -4.59
CA TYR A 29 -13.41 23.85 -5.11
C TYR A 29 -12.64 24.84 -5.97
N ARG A 30 -13.26 25.32 -7.04
CA ARG A 30 -12.87 26.59 -7.66
C ARG A 30 -13.42 27.70 -6.77
N GLY A 31 -12.58 28.65 -6.42
CA GLY A 31 -12.94 29.81 -5.64
C GLY A 31 -12.37 31.10 -6.21
N ALA A 32 -12.73 32.21 -5.58
CA ALA A 32 -12.14 33.52 -5.83
C ALA A 32 -11.46 34.03 -4.56
N ASP A 33 -10.26 34.56 -4.70
CA ASP A 33 -9.58 35.30 -3.63
C ASP A 33 -10.23 36.69 -3.39
N PRO A 34 -9.80 37.44 -2.35
CA PRO A 34 -10.35 38.78 -2.08
C PRO A 34 -10.17 39.79 -3.23
N ALA A 35 -9.22 39.55 -4.13
CA ALA A 35 -9.00 40.36 -5.33
C ALA A 35 -9.81 39.89 -6.55
N GLY A 36 -10.59 38.81 -6.41
CA GLY A 36 -11.40 38.23 -7.48
C GLY A 36 -10.66 37.28 -8.42
N ARG A 37 -9.42 36.89 -8.10
CA ARG A 37 -8.63 35.95 -8.91
C ARG A 37 -9.07 34.51 -8.64
N ASP A 38 -9.12 33.71 -9.69
CA ASP A 38 -9.47 32.29 -9.59
C ASP A 38 -8.40 31.49 -8.84
N VAL A 39 -8.85 30.68 -7.87
CA VAL A 39 -8.02 29.79 -7.06
C VAL A 39 -8.65 28.40 -6.97
N ALA A 40 -7.85 27.39 -6.70
CA ALA A 40 -8.30 26.07 -6.31
C ALA A 40 -8.14 25.90 -4.79
N ILE A 41 -9.21 25.52 -4.11
CA ILE A 41 -9.28 25.41 -2.65
C ILE A 41 -9.55 23.95 -2.31
N LYS A 42 -8.57 23.27 -1.71
CA LYS A 42 -8.69 21.88 -1.24
C LYS A 42 -9.03 21.91 0.24
N VAL A 43 -10.28 21.59 0.57
CA VAL A 43 -10.75 21.47 1.96
C VAL A 43 -10.51 20.05 2.44
N LEU A 44 -9.73 19.91 3.51
CA LEU A 44 -9.34 18.61 4.07
C LEU A 44 -10.47 18.03 4.93
N LYS A 45 -10.58 16.70 4.96
CA LYS A 45 -11.59 16.02 5.79
C LYS A 45 -11.33 16.25 7.30
N PRO A 46 -12.38 16.31 8.14
CA PRO A 46 -12.27 16.57 9.59
C PRO A 46 -11.36 15.58 10.34
N GLU A 47 -11.20 14.36 9.82
CA GLU A 47 -10.34 13.33 10.40
C GLU A 47 -8.86 13.72 10.38
N VAL A 48 -8.44 14.51 9.40
CA VAL A 48 -7.08 15.08 9.29
C VAL A 48 -6.85 16.15 10.36
N ALA A 49 -7.91 16.88 10.75
CA ALA A 49 -7.86 17.97 11.70
C ALA A 49 -7.68 17.55 13.16
N ARG A 50 -7.81 16.24 13.47
CA ARG A 50 -7.81 15.72 14.86
C ARG A 50 -6.45 15.35 15.41
N GLU A 51 -5.38 15.40 14.61
CA GLU A 51 -4.02 15.06 15.04
C GLU A 51 -3.11 16.31 15.05
N PRO A 52 -2.85 16.94 16.22
CA PRO A 52 -2.07 18.19 16.31
C PRO A 52 -0.63 18.06 15.78
N THR A 53 -0.06 16.86 15.80
CA THR A 53 1.24 16.53 15.19
C THR A 53 1.20 16.54 13.67
N ALA A 54 0.12 16.04 13.06
CA ALA A 54 -0.07 16.07 11.62
C ALA A 54 -0.25 17.51 11.11
N LEU A 55 -1.05 18.33 11.80
CA LEU A 55 -1.26 19.74 11.42
C LEU A 55 0.04 20.58 11.47
N ARG A 56 0.90 20.35 12.46
CA ARG A 56 2.22 21.02 12.54
C ARG A 56 3.20 20.57 11.45
N ARG A 57 3.09 19.35 10.95
CA ARG A 57 3.87 18.88 9.80
C ARG A 57 3.33 19.48 8.51
N LEU A 58 2.00 19.45 8.35
CA LEU A 58 1.29 20.03 7.22
C LEU A 58 1.59 21.51 7.04
N ALA A 59 1.58 22.31 8.11
CA ALA A 59 1.95 23.74 8.05
C ALA A 59 3.37 23.95 7.49
N ARG A 60 4.35 23.17 7.99
CA ARG A 60 5.74 23.25 7.49
C ARG A 60 5.86 22.81 6.04
N GLU A 61 5.12 21.77 5.66
CA GLU A 61 5.10 21.32 4.28
C GLU A 61 4.51 22.38 3.35
N VAL A 62 3.38 23.01 3.71
CA VAL A 62 2.78 24.12 2.95
C VAL A 62 3.79 25.27 2.76
N ASP A 63 4.54 25.63 3.80
CA ASP A 63 5.58 26.66 3.70
C ASP A 63 6.74 26.29 2.76
N MET A 64 7.13 25.02 2.73
CA MET A 64 8.13 24.55 1.75
C MET A 64 7.54 24.57 0.34
N MET A 65 6.29 24.15 0.16
CA MET A 65 5.62 24.10 -1.14
C MET A 65 5.48 25.48 -1.78
N ARG A 66 5.26 26.53 -0.99
CA ARG A 66 5.22 27.92 -1.47
C ARG A 66 6.52 28.38 -2.15
N ARG A 67 7.64 27.67 -1.97
CA ARG A 67 8.93 27.99 -2.58
C ARG A 67 9.08 27.40 -3.99
N VAL A 68 8.22 26.46 -4.37
CA VAL A 68 8.26 25.84 -5.69
C VAL A 68 7.59 26.79 -6.67
N LEU A 69 8.39 27.38 -7.56
CA LEU A 69 7.91 28.26 -8.64
C LEU A 69 8.28 27.62 -9.97
N SER A 70 7.27 27.15 -10.71
CA SER A 70 7.48 26.54 -12.02
C SER A 70 6.20 26.64 -12.86
N PRO A 71 6.31 26.94 -14.17
CA PRO A 71 5.15 26.90 -15.08
C PRO A 71 4.45 25.53 -15.09
N HIS A 72 5.19 24.46 -14.77
CA HIS A 72 4.70 23.08 -14.78
C HIS A 72 4.17 22.60 -13.41
N VAL A 73 4.04 23.48 -12.42
CA VAL A 73 3.50 23.17 -11.09
C VAL A 73 2.43 24.20 -10.72
N ALA A 74 1.33 23.77 -10.10
CA ALA A 74 0.36 24.70 -9.53
C ALA A 74 0.90 25.32 -8.24
N ASP A 75 1.14 26.63 -8.26
CA ASP A 75 1.72 27.35 -7.13
C ASP A 75 0.81 27.27 -5.91
N VAL A 76 1.39 26.97 -4.74
CA VAL A 76 0.68 27.08 -3.46
C VAL A 76 0.66 28.54 -3.06
N LEU A 77 -0.55 29.11 -2.98
CA LEU A 77 -0.78 30.52 -2.69
C LEU A 77 -0.98 30.75 -1.20
N ASP A 78 -1.79 29.89 -0.58
CA ASP A 78 -2.21 30.06 0.81
C ASP A 78 -2.61 28.71 1.44
N GLY A 79 -2.84 28.71 2.76
CA GLY A 79 -3.41 27.57 3.46
C GLY A 79 -3.54 27.86 4.94
N ASP A 80 -4.67 27.48 5.52
CA ASP A 80 -4.91 27.55 6.96
C ASP A 80 -5.27 26.16 7.45
N VAL A 81 -4.33 25.56 8.17
CA VAL A 81 -4.48 24.22 8.75
C VAL A 81 -5.03 24.25 10.18
N THR A 82 -5.26 25.44 10.72
CA THR A 82 -5.80 25.68 12.07
C THR A 82 -7.27 26.07 12.07
N ALA A 83 -7.82 26.43 10.90
CA ALA A 83 -9.24 26.70 10.72
C ALA A 83 -10.11 25.48 11.08
N ASP A 84 -11.38 25.73 11.45
CA ASP A 84 -12.38 24.69 11.74
C ASP A 84 -12.48 23.64 10.61
N HIS A 85 -12.27 24.09 9.36
CA HIS A 85 -12.14 23.26 8.19
C HIS A 85 -10.78 23.55 7.53
N PRO A 86 -9.73 22.78 7.83
CA PRO A 86 -8.40 22.99 7.26
C PRO A 86 -8.43 23.01 5.73
N TYR A 87 -7.75 23.97 5.11
CA TYR A 87 -7.73 24.10 3.65
C TYR A 87 -6.37 24.55 3.13
N ILE A 88 -6.10 24.21 1.87
CA ILE A 88 -4.93 24.63 1.12
C ILE A 88 -5.41 25.27 -0.19
N VAL A 89 -4.75 26.36 -0.59
CA VAL A 89 -5.10 27.15 -1.76
C VAL A 89 -3.96 27.14 -2.75
N THR A 90 -4.26 26.75 -3.98
CA THR A 90 -3.33 26.79 -5.11
C THR A 90 -3.88 27.69 -6.21
N ARG A 91 -2.99 28.08 -7.13
CA ARG A 91 -3.39 28.70 -8.38
C ARG A 91 -4.39 27.78 -9.11
N PHE A 92 -5.51 28.34 -9.55
CA PHE A 92 -6.42 27.59 -10.41
C PHE A 92 -5.76 27.36 -11.77
N VAL A 93 -5.79 26.10 -12.21
CA VAL A 93 -5.28 25.68 -13.51
C VAL A 93 -6.48 25.30 -14.38
N PRO A 94 -6.79 26.05 -15.46
CA PRO A 94 -7.94 25.77 -16.32
C PRO A 94 -7.63 24.64 -17.32
N GLY A 95 -7.10 23.52 -16.83
CA GLY A 95 -6.68 22.38 -17.64
C GLY A 95 -7.53 21.14 -17.42
N ARG A 96 -7.37 20.17 -18.30
CA ARG A 96 -8.04 18.86 -18.21
C ARG A 96 -7.08 17.79 -17.67
N PRO A 97 -7.53 16.89 -16.78
CA PRO A 97 -6.72 15.76 -16.32
C PRO A 97 -6.20 14.89 -17.46
N LEU A 98 -4.95 14.43 -17.35
CA LEU A 98 -4.28 13.65 -18.40
C LEU A 98 -5.00 12.32 -18.67
N ASP A 99 -5.51 11.66 -17.64
CA ASP A 99 -6.32 10.44 -17.79
C ASP A 99 -7.60 10.68 -18.58
N GLU A 100 -8.31 11.78 -18.34
CA GLU A 100 -9.48 12.15 -19.12
C GLU A 100 -9.11 12.46 -20.58
N VAL A 101 -8.04 13.20 -20.81
CA VAL A 101 -7.59 13.54 -22.18
C VAL A 101 -7.24 12.27 -22.95
N VAL A 102 -6.49 11.35 -22.34
CA VAL A 102 -6.09 10.08 -22.97
C VAL A 102 -7.29 9.13 -23.14
N ALA A 103 -8.23 9.12 -22.22
CA ALA A 103 -9.44 8.31 -22.34
C ALA A 103 -10.35 8.78 -23.49
N GLU A 104 -10.43 10.10 -23.73
CA GLU A 104 -11.28 10.68 -24.77
C GLU A 104 -10.62 10.72 -26.16
N HIS A 105 -9.34 11.11 -26.23
CA HIS A 105 -8.64 11.35 -27.49
C HIS A 105 -7.65 10.25 -27.86
N GLY A 106 -7.46 9.26 -26.98
CA GLY A 106 -6.46 8.22 -27.14
C GLY A 106 -5.06 8.66 -26.68
N PRO A 107 -4.05 7.78 -26.88
CA PRO A 107 -2.68 8.03 -26.41
C PRO A 107 -2.03 9.24 -27.09
N LEU A 108 -1.14 9.92 -26.36
CA LEU A 108 -0.32 11.00 -26.89
C LEU A 108 0.82 10.45 -27.74
N THR A 109 1.08 11.07 -28.89
CA THR A 109 2.15 10.66 -29.82
C THR A 109 3.09 11.84 -30.16
N GLY A 110 4.26 11.50 -30.71
CA GLY A 110 5.19 12.46 -31.31
C GLY A 110 5.54 13.65 -30.40
N PRO A 111 5.44 14.91 -30.90
CA PRO A 111 5.82 16.09 -30.15
C PRO A 111 5.00 16.32 -28.87
N ALA A 112 3.73 15.89 -28.82
CA ALA A 112 2.88 16.07 -27.66
C ALA A 112 3.34 15.18 -26.49
N LEU A 113 3.65 13.92 -26.76
CA LEU A 113 4.23 13.01 -25.77
C LEU A 113 5.60 13.50 -25.27
N ARG A 114 6.44 14.01 -26.18
CA ARG A 114 7.74 14.58 -25.81
C ARG A 114 7.58 15.82 -24.90
N ARG A 115 6.67 16.74 -25.23
CA ARG A 115 6.36 17.90 -24.39
C ARG A 115 5.89 17.49 -23.00
N LEU A 116 4.99 16.49 -22.92
CA LEU A 116 4.55 15.94 -21.64
C LEU A 116 5.73 15.43 -20.80
N ALA A 117 6.57 14.56 -21.38
CA ALA A 117 7.71 13.97 -20.69
C ALA A 117 8.68 15.03 -20.14
N ILE A 118 9.02 16.03 -20.96
CA ILE A 118 9.89 17.15 -20.57
C ILE A 118 9.24 18.02 -19.49
N GLY A 119 7.97 18.41 -19.67
CA GLY A 119 7.28 19.28 -18.72
C GLY A 119 7.11 18.64 -17.34
N LEU A 120 6.81 17.34 -17.28
CA LEU A 120 6.76 16.61 -16.01
C LEU A 120 8.15 16.48 -15.36
N ALA A 121 9.22 16.29 -16.13
CA ALA A 121 10.58 16.24 -15.60
C ALA A 121 11.01 17.62 -15.04
N LYS A 122 10.62 18.72 -15.71
CA LYS A 122 10.80 20.10 -15.20
C LYS A 122 10.02 20.35 -13.92
N ALA A 123 8.79 19.85 -13.82
CA ALA A 123 7.98 19.93 -12.60
C ALA A 123 8.69 19.24 -11.43
N LEU A 124 9.14 17.99 -11.63
CA LEU A 124 9.86 17.23 -10.60
C LEU A 124 11.17 17.89 -10.20
N THR A 125 11.93 18.43 -11.16
CA THR A 125 13.17 19.16 -10.87
C THR A 125 12.91 20.34 -9.93
N ALA A 126 11.93 21.19 -10.24
CA ALA A 126 11.57 22.33 -9.39
C ALA A 126 11.10 21.92 -7.98
N ILE A 127 10.36 20.80 -7.87
CA ILE A 127 9.92 20.25 -6.58
C ILE A 127 11.10 19.73 -5.77
N HIS A 128 12.01 18.97 -6.41
CA HIS A 128 13.17 18.35 -5.76
C HIS A 128 14.19 19.39 -5.32
N GLU A 129 14.41 20.45 -6.09
CA GLU A 129 15.28 21.59 -5.71
C GLU A 129 14.79 22.32 -4.45
N ALA A 130 13.47 22.36 -4.22
CA ALA A 130 12.89 22.89 -2.98
C ALA A 130 12.99 21.92 -1.79
N GLY A 131 13.59 20.73 -1.97
CA GLY A 131 13.71 19.69 -0.95
C GLY A 131 12.43 18.90 -0.70
N ILE A 132 11.50 18.90 -1.65
CA ILE A 132 10.20 18.23 -1.55
C ILE A 132 10.21 16.98 -2.44
N VAL A 133 9.43 15.97 -2.06
CA VAL A 133 9.11 14.80 -2.88
C VAL A 133 7.60 14.83 -3.13
N HIS A 134 7.17 14.62 -4.38
CA HIS A 134 5.77 14.70 -4.79
C HIS A 134 4.91 13.56 -4.21
N ARG A 135 5.41 12.31 -4.25
CA ARG A 135 4.83 11.08 -3.66
C ARG A 135 3.55 10.53 -4.31
N ASP A 136 2.77 11.35 -5.01
CA ASP A 136 1.51 10.92 -5.67
C ASP A 136 1.42 11.37 -7.14
N LEU A 137 2.51 11.27 -7.90
CA LEU A 137 2.48 11.66 -9.32
C LEU A 137 1.74 10.57 -10.13
N LYS A 138 0.64 10.97 -10.78
CA LYS A 138 -0.21 10.10 -11.61
C LYS A 138 -1.02 10.94 -12.60
N PRO A 139 -1.61 10.34 -13.65
CA PRO A 139 -2.36 11.07 -14.67
C PRO A 139 -3.46 12.00 -14.14
N SER A 140 -4.23 11.59 -13.13
CA SER A 140 -5.29 12.44 -12.55
C SER A 140 -4.75 13.70 -11.84
N ASN A 141 -3.45 13.73 -11.52
CA ASN A 141 -2.76 14.86 -10.88
C ASN A 141 -1.93 15.67 -11.89
N VAL A 142 -2.12 15.44 -13.19
CA VAL A 142 -1.49 16.19 -14.28
C VAL A 142 -2.59 16.83 -15.11
N LEU A 143 -2.64 18.16 -15.12
CA LEU A 143 -3.57 18.92 -15.95
C LEU A 143 -2.87 19.38 -17.23
N LEU A 144 -3.54 19.27 -18.36
CA LEU A 144 -3.06 19.80 -19.64
C LEU A 144 -3.73 21.15 -19.91
N VAL A 145 -2.91 22.20 -20.11
CA VAL A 145 -3.33 23.54 -20.53
C VAL A 145 -2.55 23.88 -21.79
N ASP A 146 -3.25 24.12 -22.90
CA ASP A 146 -2.62 24.42 -24.20
C ASP A 146 -1.53 23.41 -24.63
N GLY A 147 -1.69 22.16 -24.21
CA GLY A 147 -0.75 21.06 -24.49
C GLY A 147 0.48 21.00 -23.57
N GLU A 148 0.58 21.88 -22.57
CA GLU A 148 1.62 21.86 -21.55
C GLU A 148 1.11 21.20 -20.26
N PRO A 149 1.90 20.29 -19.64
CA PRO A 149 1.52 19.69 -18.37
C PRO A 149 1.75 20.63 -17.20
N VAL A 150 0.79 20.64 -16.29
CA VAL A 150 0.86 21.28 -14.98
C VAL A 150 0.52 20.24 -13.92
N VAL A 151 1.48 19.96 -13.06
CA VAL A 151 1.33 19.05 -11.92
C VAL A 151 0.55 19.77 -10.82
N ILE A 152 -0.47 19.09 -10.30
CA ILE A 152 -1.28 19.52 -9.16
C ILE A 152 -1.10 18.56 -7.98
N ASP A 153 -1.49 18.99 -6.78
CA ASP A 153 -1.65 18.11 -5.62
C ASP A 153 -0.37 17.33 -5.18
N PHE A 154 0.76 18.02 -5.05
CA PHE A 154 1.98 17.41 -4.52
C PHE A 154 1.94 17.20 -3.00
N GLY A 155 2.19 15.96 -2.55
CA GLY A 155 2.73 15.59 -1.24
C GLY A 155 1.88 15.80 0.03
N ILE A 156 0.91 16.71 0.04
CA ILE A 156 0.01 17.01 1.18
C ILE A 156 -0.59 15.71 1.73
N ALA A 157 -0.78 14.73 0.85
CA ALA A 157 -1.41 13.47 1.17
C ALA A 157 -0.68 12.61 2.19
N GLN A 158 0.64 12.48 2.05
CA GLN A 158 1.40 11.52 2.86
C GLN A 158 1.99 12.09 4.15
N ALA A 159 2.02 13.41 4.34
CA ALA A 159 2.24 13.99 5.68
C ALA A 159 1.20 13.50 6.69
N ILE A 160 0.00 13.21 6.20
CA ILE A 160 -1.16 12.73 6.94
C ILE A 160 -1.28 11.20 6.81
N ASP A 161 -1.07 10.65 5.61
CA ASP A 161 -1.20 9.20 5.37
C ASP A 161 -0.04 8.37 5.89
N SER A 162 1.17 8.89 6.13
CA SER A 162 2.23 8.09 6.77
C SER A 162 1.83 7.57 8.17
N THR A 163 0.95 8.31 8.87
CA THR A 163 0.34 7.90 10.14
C THR A 163 -0.82 6.91 9.96
N ARG A 164 -1.55 6.98 8.83
CA ARG A 164 -2.70 6.08 8.54
C ARG A 164 -2.30 4.79 7.84
N LEU A 165 -1.31 4.82 6.95
CA LEU A 165 -0.74 3.66 6.26
C LEU A 165 -0.23 2.62 7.28
N THR A 166 0.36 3.10 8.37
CA THR A 166 0.84 2.29 9.51
C THR A 166 -0.28 1.87 10.48
N GLN A 167 -1.40 2.58 10.54
CA GLN A 167 -2.50 2.31 11.49
C GLN A 167 -3.66 1.48 10.91
N THR A 168 -3.97 1.59 9.61
CA THR A 168 -5.14 0.92 9.00
C THR A 168 -4.78 -0.10 7.93
N GLY A 169 -3.52 -0.14 7.46
CA GLY A 169 -3.08 -1.05 6.40
C GLY A 169 -3.78 -0.83 5.05
N MET A 170 -4.55 0.26 4.89
CA MET A 170 -5.30 0.56 3.68
C MET A 170 -4.57 1.63 2.86
N LEU A 171 -3.87 1.19 1.81
CA LEU A 171 -3.36 2.09 0.78
C LEU A 171 -4.55 2.69 0.00
N THR A 172 -4.83 3.98 0.21
CA THR A 172 -5.89 4.69 -0.53
C THR A 172 -5.27 5.31 -1.78
N GLY A 173 -5.23 4.56 -2.88
CA GLY A 173 -4.70 5.06 -4.16
C GLY A 173 -4.74 4.02 -5.28
N THR A 174 -4.41 4.44 -6.50
CA THR A 174 -4.17 3.52 -7.63
C THR A 174 -2.74 2.98 -7.49
N PRO A 175 -2.53 1.74 -7.01
CA PRO A 175 -1.21 1.23 -6.63
C PRO A 175 -0.20 1.17 -7.78
N GLY A 176 -0.69 1.21 -9.03
CA GLY A 176 0.12 1.06 -10.24
C GLY A 176 1.19 2.13 -10.46
N TYR A 177 1.19 3.24 -9.72
CA TYR A 177 2.19 4.32 -9.84
C TYR A 177 3.23 4.31 -8.72
N LEU A 178 3.09 3.42 -7.74
CA LEU A 178 4.03 3.32 -6.62
C LEU A 178 5.34 2.68 -7.05
N ALA A 179 6.43 3.25 -6.54
CA ALA A 179 7.76 2.68 -6.72
C ALA A 179 7.94 1.42 -5.83
N PRO A 180 8.75 0.43 -6.26
CA PRO A 180 8.96 -0.83 -5.52
C PRO A 180 9.37 -0.64 -4.06
N GLU A 181 10.25 0.32 -3.78
CA GLU A 181 10.76 0.60 -2.44
C GLU A 181 9.66 1.08 -1.46
N ILE A 182 8.59 1.72 -1.97
CA ILE A 182 7.44 2.12 -1.13
C ILE A 182 6.67 0.90 -0.64
N LEU A 183 6.64 -0.17 -1.45
CA LEU A 183 5.98 -1.42 -1.08
C LEU A 183 6.81 -2.25 -0.09
N ASP A 184 8.13 -2.02 -0.07
CA ASP A 184 9.06 -2.60 0.91
C ASP A 184 9.13 -1.77 2.23
N ASP A 185 8.17 -0.87 2.45
CA ASP A 185 8.06 0.04 3.60
C ASP A 185 9.23 1.05 3.74
N GLU A 186 9.91 1.36 2.63
CA GLU A 186 10.90 2.44 2.59
C GLU A 186 10.24 3.81 2.39
N ARG A 187 10.94 4.86 2.81
CA ARG A 187 10.47 6.24 2.64
C ARG A 187 10.56 6.66 1.18
N ALA A 188 9.50 7.31 0.68
CA ALA A 188 9.53 7.94 -0.63
C ALA A 188 10.65 8.98 -0.77
N THR A 189 11.39 8.87 -1.87
CA THR A 189 12.49 9.78 -2.23
C THR A 189 12.25 10.37 -3.61
N SER A 190 13.12 11.29 -4.05
CA SER A 190 13.12 11.81 -5.43
C SER A 190 13.15 10.70 -6.49
N ALA A 191 13.83 9.58 -6.21
CA ALA A 191 13.86 8.43 -7.09
C ALA A 191 12.48 7.74 -7.22
N SER A 192 11.64 7.81 -6.18
CA SER A 192 10.27 7.29 -6.22
C SER A 192 9.38 8.12 -7.15
N ASP A 193 9.57 9.45 -7.19
CA ASP A 193 8.88 10.32 -8.14
C ASP A 193 9.32 10.07 -9.59
N VAL A 194 10.61 9.75 -9.81
CA VAL A 194 11.14 9.39 -11.14
C VAL A 194 10.48 8.10 -11.66
N HIS A 195 10.25 7.12 -10.77
CA HIS A 195 9.47 5.94 -11.14
C HIS A 195 8.04 6.33 -11.55
N ALA A 196 7.36 7.14 -10.73
CA ALA A 196 6.00 7.59 -11.01
C ALA A 196 5.89 8.43 -12.31
N TRP A 197 6.91 9.23 -12.63
CA TRP A 197 7.05 9.93 -13.91
C TRP A 197 7.07 8.94 -15.07
N ALA A 198 7.88 7.90 -14.96
CA ALA A 198 8.01 6.90 -16.03
C ALA A 198 6.69 6.16 -16.26
N VAL A 199 5.99 5.79 -15.19
CA VAL A 199 4.68 5.13 -15.27
C VAL A 199 3.63 6.06 -15.90
N THR A 200 3.64 7.34 -15.53
CA THR A 200 2.72 8.36 -16.08
C THR A 200 2.97 8.62 -17.56
N VAL A 201 4.23 8.72 -17.98
CA VAL A 201 4.59 8.91 -19.40
C VAL A 201 4.26 7.66 -20.22
N ALA A 202 4.50 6.46 -19.70
CA ALA A 202 4.13 5.21 -20.36
C ALA A 202 2.61 5.08 -20.52
N PHE A 203 1.83 5.49 -19.51
CA PHE A 203 0.38 5.57 -19.62
C PHE A 203 -0.04 6.57 -20.72
N ALA A 204 0.56 7.76 -20.76
CA ALA A 204 0.25 8.73 -21.80
C ALA A 204 0.55 8.22 -23.21
N ALA A 205 1.61 7.44 -23.37
CA ALA A 205 2.03 6.85 -24.65
C ALA A 205 1.13 5.69 -25.13
N THR A 206 0.45 4.99 -24.22
CA THR A 206 -0.26 3.74 -24.53
C THR A 206 -1.75 3.75 -24.21
N GLY A 207 -2.21 4.67 -23.36
CA GLY A 207 -3.54 4.65 -22.77
C GLY A 207 -3.76 3.56 -21.72
N LEU A 208 -2.72 2.78 -21.40
CA LEU A 208 -2.81 1.63 -20.51
C LEU A 208 -1.84 1.77 -19.32
N PRO A 209 -2.27 1.43 -18.09
CA PRO A 209 -1.37 1.45 -16.94
C PRO A 209 -0.29 0.35 -17.11
N PRO A 210 1.02 0.67 -17.00
CA PRO A 210 2.11 -0.27 -17.27
C PRO A 210 2.11 -1.53 -16.39
N PHE A 211 1.59 -1.44 -15.16
CA PHE A 211 1.47 -2.59 -14.26
C PHE A 211 0.06 -3.22 -14.28
N GLY A 212 -0.74 -2.88 -15.29
CA GLY A 212 -2.09 -3.39 -15.52
C GLY A 212 -3.12 -2.99 -14.45
N GLN A 213 -4.30 -3.57 -14.58
CA GLN A 213 -5.40 -3.44 -13.60
C GLN A 213 -5.64 -4.80 -12.91
N GLY A 214 -6.50 -4.83 -11.89
CA GLY A 214 -6.90 -6.04 -11.17
C GLY A 214 -6.70 -5.94 -9.66
N ALA A 215 -6.67 -7.10 -8.98
CA ALA A 215 -6.45 -7.19 -7.54
C ALA A 215 -5.14 -6.49 -7.13
N MET A 216 -5.17 -5.78 -6.01
CA MET A 216 -4.07 -4.93 -5.54
C MET A 216 -2.77 -5.73 -5.38
N GLU A 217 -2.85 -6.94 -4.85
CA GLU A 217 -1.72 -7.85 -4.65
C GLU A 217 -1.07 -8.25 -5.97
N ALA A 218 -1.86 -8.44 -7.03
CA ALA A 218 -1.34 -8.78 -8.35
C ALA A 218 -0.60 -7.59 -8.99
N VAL A 219 -1.07 -6.36 -8.77
CA VAL A 219 -0.38 -5.14 -9.20
C VAL A 219 0.93 -4.98 -8.43
N PHE A 220 0.92 -5.13 -7.10
CA PHE A 220 2.14 -5.09 -6.28
C PHE A 220 3.18 -6.12 -6.71
N LEU A 221 2.77 -7.36 -6.95
CA LEU A 221 3.69 -8.40 -7.44
C LEU A 221 4.30 -8.02 -8.80
N ARG A 222 3.57 -7.37 -9.70
CA ARG A 222 4.14 -6.89 -10.98
C ARG A 222 5.14 -5.77 -10.77
N ILE A 223 4.85 -4.82 -9.87
CA ILE A 223 5.75 -3.72 -9.51
C ILE A 223 7.05 -4.27 -8.90
N LEU A 224 6.96 -5.10 -7.86
CA LEU A 224 8.12 -5.67 -7.16
C LEU A 224 9.01 -6.52 -8.07
N ASN A 225 8.42 -7.17 -9.08
CA ASN A 225 9.15 -7.97 -10.06
C ASN A 225 9.60 -7.18 -11.30
N GLY A 226 9.33 -5.86 -11.37
CA GLY A 226 9.71 -5.02 -12.52
C GLY A 226 9.03 -5.43 -13.83
N ARG A 227 7.83 -6.01 -13.78
CA ARG A 227 7.11 -6.53 -14.96
C ARG A 227 6.20 -5.47 -15.59
N ALA A 228 6.76 -4.31 -15.91
CA ALA A 228 6.06 -3.25 -16.62
C ALA A 228 5.78 -3.68 -18.06
N GLN A 229 4.53 -3.53 -18.50
CA GLN A 229 4.07 -3.74 -19.86
C GLN A 229 4.24 -2.42 -20.61
N LEU A 230 5.11 -2.41 -21.62
CA LEU A 230 5.46 -1.22 -22.40
C LEU A 230 5.14 -1.40 -23.89
N ASP A 231 4.27 -2.36 -24.21
CA ASP A 231 3.79 -2.57 -25.58
C ASP A 231 3.08 -1.30 -26.07
N GLY A 232 3.47 -0.81 -27.24
CA GLY A 232 2.94 0.43 -27.83
C GLY A 232 3.69 1.71 -27.44
N VAL A 233 4.66 1.66 -26.51
CA VAL A 233 5.55 2.81 -26.26
C VAL A 233 6.49 3.00 -27.46
N PRO A 234 6.71 4.24 -27.94
CA PRO A 234 7.70 4.51 -28.99
C PRO A 234 9.10 4.01 -28.63
N GLU A 235 9.75 3.30 -29.55
CA GLU A 235 11.08 2.68 -29.33
C GLU A 235 12.13 3.64 -28.76
N PRO A 236 12.26 4.91 -29.23
CA PRO A 236 13.25 5.84 -28.68
C PRO A 236 13.06 6.14 -27.19
N LEU A 237 11.83 6.04 -26.68
CA LEU A 237 11.48 6.36 -25.29
C LEU A 237 11.70 5.17 -24.33
N LEU A 238 11.71 3.93 -24.84
CA LEU A 238 11.82 2.72 -24.03
C LEU A 238 13.07 2.66 -23.12
N PRO A 239 14.29 3.00 -23.59
CA PRO A 239 15.48 2.96 -22.73
C PRO A 239 15.34 3.89 -21.52
N LEU A 240 14.81 5.09 -21.73
CA LEU A 240 14.63 6.08 -20.68
C LEU A 240 13.59 5.63 -19.65
N LEU A 241 12.44 5.10 -20.10
CA LEU A 241 11.42 4.58 -19.19
C LEU A 241 11.90 3.37 -18.40
N ARG A 242 12.63 2.43 -19.03
CA ARG A 242 13.19 1.27 -18.34
C ARG A 242 14.20 1.67 -17.25
N SER A 243 15.06 2.65 -17.54
CA SER A 243 16.01 3.18 -16.55
C SER A 243 15.28 3.88 -15.39
N ALA A 244 14.28 4.70 -15.69
CA ALA A 244 13.48 5.38 -14.67
C ALA A 244 12.58 4.43 -13.84
N MET A 245 12.18 3.28 -14.38
CA MET A 245 11.45 2.22 -13.66
C MET A 245 12.37 1.17 -13.01
N SER A 246 13.69 1.38 -12.97
CA SER A 246 14.62 0.44 -12.33
C SER A 246 14.18 0.08 -10.91
N ARG A 247 14.31 -1.21 -10.55
CA ARG A 247 14.01 -1.66 -9.18
C ARG A 247 14.95 -1.02 -8.17
N ASP A 248 16.22 -0.90 -8.50
CA ASP A 248 17.20 -0.16 -7.71
C ASP A 248 16.96 1.36 -7.87
N PRO A 249 16.55 2.09 -6.82
CA PRO A 249 16.34 3.52 -6.88
C PRO A 249 17.60 4.31 -7.25
N ALA A 250 18.79 3.82 -6.88
CA ALA A 250 20.07 4.49 -7.17
C ALA A 250 20.48 4.39 -8.64
N ALA A 251 19.90 3.44 -9.38
CA ALA A 251 20.14 3.28 -10.82
C ALA A 251 19.18 4.12 -11.69
N ARG A 252 18.24 4.84 -11.08
CA ARG A 252 17.32 5.73 -11.79
C ARG A 252 18.00 7.08 -12.06
N PRO A 253 17.73 7.72 -13.21
CA PRO A 253 18.20 9.08 -13.47
C PRO A 253 17.54 10.07 -12.51
N THR A 254 18.19 11.20 -12.31
CA THR A 254 17.61 12.37 -11.64
C THR A 254 16.58 13.05 -12.55
N ALA A 255 15.70 13.87 -11.95
CA ALA A 255 14.73 14.64 -12.73
C ALA A 255 15.38 15.60 -13.74
N ALA A 256 16.57 16.13 -13.44
CA ALA A 256 17.33 16.97 -14.36
C ALA A 256 17.85 16.17 -15.57
N GLU A 257 18.41 14.98 -15.34
CA GLU A 257 18.87 14.08 -16.41
C GLU A 257 17.70 13.62 -17.31
N LEU A 258 16.50 13.46 -16.75
CA LEU A 258 15.29 13.17 -17.55
C LEU A 258 14.97 14.29 -18.54
N ILE A 259 15.19 15.56 -18.18
CA ILE A 259 14.98 16.70 -19.10
C ILE A 259 15.93 16.60 -20.28
N GLU A 260 17.22 16.39 -20.01
CA GLU A 260 18.24 16.28 -21.06
C GLU A 260 17.95 15.08 -21.98
N ALA A 261 17.71 13.91 -21.39
CA ALA A 261 17.40 12.70 -22.13
C ALA A 261 16.12 12.83 -22.97
N ALA A 262 15.03 13.35 -22.40
CA ALA A 262 13.75 13.52 -23.10
C ALA A 262 13.83 14.59 -24.21
N THR A 263 14.66 15.62 -24.04
CA THR A 263 14.89 16.65 -25.06
C THR A 263 15.63 16.09 -26.27
N ALA A 264 16.55 15.14 -26.05
CA ALA A 264 17.28 14.47 -27.12
C ALA A 264 16.44 13.45 -27.92
N LEU A 265 15.23 13.13 -27.46
CA LEU A 265 14.36 12.16 -28.15
C LEU A 265 13.71 12.75 -29.40
N ASP A 266 13.81 11.98 -30.49
CA ASP A 266 12.97 12.14 -31.66
C ASP A 266 11.85 11.07 -31.61
N LEU A 267 10.63 11.51 -31.33
CA LEU A 267 9.45 10.63 -31.28
C LEU A 267 8.66 10.64 -32.59
N GLY A 268 9.24 11.19 -33.67
CA GLY A 268 8.60 11.30 -34.97
C GLY A 268 7.47 12.34 -35.01
N PRO A 269 6.81 12.50 -36.18
CA PRO A 269 5.65 13.37 -36.32
C PRO A 269 4.46 12.86 -35.52
N ALA A 270 3.52 13.74 -35.18
CA ALA A 270 2.24 13.33 -34.61
C ALA A 270 1.52 12.43 -35.64
N GLU A 271 1.34 11.15 -35.31
CA GLU A 271 0.58 10.24 -36.16
C GLU A 271 -0.91 10.57 -35.93
N VAL A 272 -1.46 11.44 -36.77
CA VAL A 272 -2.87 11.81 -36.70
C VAL A 272 -3.68 10.76 -37.45
N THR A 273 -4.23 9.77 -36.75
CA THR A 273 -5.36 8.99 -37.27
C THR A 273 -6.62 9.84 -37.14
N VAL A 274 -6.89 10.69 -38.14
CA VAL A 274 -8.19 11.37 -38.27
C VAL A 274 -9.13 10.47 -39.08
N PRO A 275 -10.22 9.93 -38.52
CA PRO A 275 -11.44 9.72 -39.28
C PRO A 275 -12.05 11.10 -39.54
N ASP A 276 -12.21 11.48 -40.81
CA ASP A 276 -12.81 12.75 -41.27
C ASP A 276 -14.01 13.18 -40.40
N ALA A 277 -13.87 14.35 -39.74
CA ALA A 277 -15.00 15.10 -39.21
C ALA A 277 -14.76 16.61 -39.46
N PRO A 278 -15.81 17.39 -39.78
CA PRO A 278 -15.68 18.70 -40.40
C PRO A 278 -15.25 19.80 -39.41
N ALA A 279 -14.58 20.81 -39.95
CA ALA A 279 -14.01 21.95 -39.25
C ALA A 279 -15.02 22.75 -38.40
N PRO A 280 -14.60 23.37 -37.27
CA PRO A 280 -15.45 24.19 -36.43
C PRO A 280 -15.41 25.67 -36.84
N ASP A 281 -16.58 26.23 -37.18
CA ASP A 281 -16.82 27.68 -37.27
C ASP A 281 -17.29 28.22 -35.91
N ALA A 282 -16.41 28.89 -35.16
CA ALA A 282 -16.79 29.98 -34.24
C ALA A 282 -15.54 30.77 -33.77
N PRO A 283 -15.62 32.12 -33.59
CA PRO A 283 -14.44 32.98 -33.39
C PRO A 283 -13.98 33.06 -31.93
N ALA A 284 -12.67 33.16 -31.74
CA ALA A 284 -12.01 33.37 -30.45
C ALA A 284 -12.25 34.79 -29.87
N PRO A 285 -12.36 34.94 -28.54
CA PRO A 285 -12.28 36.25 -27.91
C PRO A 285 -10.82 36.66 -27.67
N ASP A 286 -10.53 37.90 -28.06
CA ASP A 286 -9.28 38.64 -27.90
C ASP A 286 -9.04 38.98 -26.41
N ILE A 287 -7.92 38.52 -25.84
CA ILE A 287 -7.45 38.97 -24.51
C ILE A 287 -5.99 39.36 -24.63
N GLN A 288 -5.74 40.67 -24.54
CA GLN A 288 -4.42 41.29 -24.54
C GLN A 288 -3.58 40.81 -23.36
N ALA A 289 -2.40 40.27 -23.67
CA ALA A 289 -1.35 39.96 -22.71
C ALA A 289 -0.84 41.26 -22.05
N THR A 290 -1.07 41.40 -20.75
CA THR A 290 -0.44 42.47 -19.94
C THR A 290 0.80 41.89 -19.27
N ALA A 291 1.98 42.34 -19.70
CA ALA A 291 3.25 42.01 -19.06
C ALA A 291 3.33 42.69 -17.68
N ILE A 292 3.47 41.91 -16.61
CA ILE A 292 3.70 42.43 -15.25
C ILE A 292 5.22 42.49 -15.02
N VAL A 293 5.73 43.72 -14.94
CA VAL A 293 7.06 44.06 -14.43
C VAL A 293 7.01 44.06 -12.89
N PRO A 294 7.97 43.44 -12.18
CA PRO A 294 7.99 43.48 -10.71
C PRO A 294 8.40 44.87 -10.18
N PRO A 295 7.81 45.36 -9.08
CA PRO A 295 8.15 46.66 -8.51
C PRO A 295 9.49 46.65 -7.75
N PRO A 296 10.18 47.81 -7.60
CA PRO A 296 11.48 47.90 -6.95
C PRO A 296 11.38 47.82 -5.43
N ALA A 297 12.37 47.15 -4.81
CA ALA A 297 12.53 47.03 -3.37
C ALA A 297 12.83 48.37 -2.70
N GLU A 298 12.08 48.70 -1.64
CA GLU A 298 12.31 49.88 -0.79
C GLU A 298 13.07 49.47 0.51
N PRO A 299 13.99 50.30 1.06
CA PRO A 299 14.94 49.86 2.08
C PRO A 299 14.35 49.78 3.50
N ALA A 300 14.74 48.73 4.23
CA ALA A 300 14.38 48.52 5.63
C ALA A 300 15.00 49.59 6.58
N ARG A 301 14.19 50.15 7.47
CA ARG A 301 14.65 50.95 8.62
C ARG A 301 15.10 50.04 9.78
N PRO A 302 16.12 50.44 10.55
CA PRO A 302 16.67 49.61 11.62
C PRO A 302 15.81 49.67 12.89
N VAL A 303 15.46 48.50 13.43
CA VAL A 303 14.81 48.35 14.74
C VAL A 303 15.89 48.24 15.82
N SER A 304 15.79 49.11 16.82
CA SER A 304 16.69 49.23 17.98
C SER A 304 16.66 47.98 18.87
N ALA A 305 17.85 47.52 19.26
CA ALA A 305 18.06 46.42 20.20
C ALA A 305 17.71 46.82 21.65
N ALA A 306 17.07 45.91 22.37
CA ALA A 306 16.94 45.93 23.83
C ALA A 306 17.82 44.81 24.44
N PRO A 307 18.35 44.98 25.68
CA PRO A 307 19.46 44.17 26.19
C PRO A 307 19.04 42.81 26.77
N PRO A 308 19.97 41.84 26.91
CA PRO A 308 19.65 40.48 27.34
C PRO A 308 19.62 40.33 28.87
N THR A 309 18.58 39.70 29.39
CA THR A 309 18.51 39.24 30.79
C THR A 309 19.12 37.85 30.92
N ARG A 310 20.20 37.73 31.70
CA ARG A 310 20.80 36.46 32.16
C ARG A 310 19.99 35.87 33.32
N ILE A 311 19.73 34.55 33.32
CA ILE A 311 19.63 33.65 34.50
C ILE A 311 20.06 32.25 34.02
N ALA A 312 21.27 31.74 34.30
CA ALA A 312 21.71 30.94 35.46
C ALA A 312 20.92 29.61 35.67
N GLY A 313 21.62 28.46 35.60
CA GLY A 313 21.18 27.18 36.20
C GLY A 313 22.15 26.76 37.32
N PRO A 314 22.19 25.50 37.79
CA PRO A 314 21.15 24.50 38.08
C PRO A 314 21.09 24.17 39.60
N GLY A 315 20.06 23.45 40.09
CA GLY A 315 20.00 23.02 41.50
C GLY A 315 18.86 22.05 41.83
N GLU A 316 19.19 21.02 42.60
CA GLU A 316 18.47 19.78 42.92
C GLU A 316 17.20 19.95 43.79
N GLY A 317 16.32 18.94 43.74
CA GLY A 317 15.29 18.72 44.75
C GLY A 317 14.17 17.73 44.36
N LEU A 318 14.35 16.44 44.69
CA LEU A 318 13.28 15.44 44.87
C LEU A 318 13.15 15.18 46.39
N PRO A 319 11.94 14.90 46.96
CA PRO A 319 11.31 13.56 46.84
C PRO A 319 9.74 13.54 46.75
N GLY A 320 9.19 12.38 46.31
CA GLY A 320 7.75 12.07 46.02
C GLY A 320 6.83 11.79 47.24
N PRO A 321 5.68 11.05 47.16
CA PRO A 321 5.28 10.04 46.16
C PRO A 321 3.77 9.97 45.70
N SER A 322 3.55 9.17 44.63
CA SER A 322 2.41 8.25 44.34
C SER A 322 1.26 8.59 43.34
N ARG A 323 1.03 7.60 42.45
CA ARG A 323 -0.10 7.31 41.51
C ARG A 323 0.05 7.93 40.09
N LEU A 324 -0.01 7.21 38.95
CA LEU A 324 -0.27 5.80 38.61
C LEU A 324 0.67 5.31 37.49
N ALA A 325 1.30 4.16 37.71
CA ALA A 325 1.98 3.36 36.69
C ALA A 325 1.01 2.29 36.18
N VAL A 326 0.44 2.46 34.98
CA VAL A 326 -0.36 1.41 34.32
C VAL A 326 0.04 1.17 32.85
N ALA A 327 0.78 2.08 32.20
CA ALA A 327 1.09 1.96 30.77
C ALA A 327 2.03 0.80 30.35
N PRO A 328 3.07 0.38 31.10
CA PRO A 328 3.99 -0.66 30.62
C PRO A 328 3.51 -2.10 30.87
N THR A 329 2.42 -2.30 31.63
CA THR A 329 1.90 -3.64 31.93
C THR A 329 0.97 -4.16 30.82
N TRP A 330 0.20 -3.27 30.18
CA TRP A 330 -0.75 -3.64 29.12
C TRP A 330 -0.08 -3.95 27.79
N THR A 331 0.97 -3.23 27.43
CA THR A 331 1.80 -3.54 26.26
C THR A 331 2.48 -4.90 26.42
N ARG A 332 2.96 -5.23 27.62
CA ARG A 332 3.53 -6.56 27.93
C ARG A 332 2.48 -7.67 27.89
N LEU A 333 1.25 -7.40 28.31
CA LEU A 333 0.13 -8.34 28.22
C LEU A 333 -0.33 -8.58 26.78
N LEU A 334 -0.39 -7.53 25.94
CA LEU A 334 -0.75 -7.64 24.53
C LEU A 334 0.32 -8.37 23.71
N SER A 335 1.60 -8.06 23.93
CA SER A 335 2.70 -8.82 23.31
C SER A 335 2.71 -10.27 23.78
N ALA A 336 2.45 -10.52 25.07
CA ALA A 336 2.33 -11.88 25.59
C ALA A 336 1.14 -12.62 24.98
N MET A 337 0.01 -11.95 24.74
CA MET A 337 -1.17 -12.55 24.13
C MET A 337 -0.95 -12.90 22.66
N VAL A 338 -0.36 -12.00 21.86
CA VAL A 338 -0.02 -12.28 20.45
C VAL A 338 0.97 -13.43 20.33
N VAL A 339 2.01 -13.44 21.17
CA VAL A 339 2.97 -14.54 21.24
C VAL A 339 2.28 -15.83 21.69
N THR A 340 1.40 -15.79 22.69
CA THR A 340 0.68 -16.99 23.17
C THR A 340 -0.27 -17.55 22.11
N THR A 341 -0.95 -16.70 21.35
CA THR A 341 -1.85 -17.13 20.26
C THR A 341 -1.05 -17.69 19.08
N ALA A 342 0.04 -17.03 18.66
CA ALA A 342 0.92 -17.52 17.60
C ALA A 342 1.58 -18.86 17.98
N VAL A 343 2.04 -18.98 19.23
CA VAL A 343 2.57 -20.22 19.80
C VAL A 343 1.47 -21.28 19.88
N GLY A 344 0.25 -20.94 20.31
CA GLY A 344 -0.90 -21.86 20.35
C GLY A 344 -1.28 -22.41 18.98
N VAL A 345 -1.32 -21.57 17.94
CA VAL A 345 -1.59 -22.00 16.55
C VAL A 345 -0.47 -22.91 16.03
N THR A 346 0.79 -22.55 16.31
CA THR A 346 1.97 -23.35 15.93
C THR A 346 2.02 -24.69 16.66
N ILE A 347 1.54 -24.74 17.91
CA ILE A 347 1.43 -25.96 18.71
C ILE A 347 0.29 -26.85 18.23
N MET A 348 -0.86 -26.29 17.82
CA MET A 348 -2.06 -27.05 17.46
C MET A 348 -2.01 -27.66 16.05
N MET A 349 -1.36 -27.04 15.08
CA MET A 349 -1.30 -27.56 13.70
C MET A 349 -0.60 -28.92 13.55
N PRO A 350 0.52 -29.20 14.24
CA PRO A 350 1.12 -30.54 14.30
C PRO A 350 0.20 -31.60 14.88
N VAL A 351 -0.58 -31.26 15.91
CA VAL A 351 -1.55 -32.16 16.55
C VAL A 351 -2.64 -32.57 15.57
N VAL A 352 -3.19 -31.61 14.82
CA VAL A 352 -4.23 -31.88 13.80
C VAL A 352 -3.71 -32.83 12.71
N GLY A 353 -2.50 -32.59 12.19
CA GLY A 353 -1.88 -33.47 11.18
C GLY A 353 -1.67 -34.91 11.67
N VAL A 354 -1.29 -35.08 12.94
CA VAL A 354 -1.10 -36.39 13.56
C VAL A 354 -2.43 -37.11 13.82
N VAL A 355 -3.47 -36.39 14.27
CA VAL A 355 -4.81 -36.96 14.47
C VAL A 355 -5.41 -37.47 13.16
N LEU A 356 -5.31 -36.68 12.08
CA LEU A 356 -5.75 -37.10 10.75
C LEU A 356 -4.97 -38.33 10.25
N SER A 357 -3.66 -38.37 10.51
CA SER A 357 -2.81 -39.52 10.15
C SER A 357 -3.17 -40.78 10.93
N LEU A 358 -3.45 -40.68 12.24
CA LEU A 358 -3.90 -41.81 13.06
C LEU A 358 -5.28 -42.32 12.62
N GLY A 359 -6.20 -41.42 12.24
CA GLY A 359 -7.49 -41.76 11.65
C GLY A 359 -7.34 -42.54 10.34
N ALA A 360 -6.43 -42.10 9.46
CA ALA A 360 -6.11 -42.82 8.23
C ALA A 360 -5.51 -44.21 8.50
N VAL A 361 -4.64 -44.36 9.51
CA VAL A 361 -4.09 -45.66 9.93
C VAL A 361 -5.18 -46.59 10.44
N PHE A 362 -6.10 -46.06 11.25
CA PHE A 362 -7.23 -46.83 11.73
C PHE A 362 -8.09 -47.33 10.57
N ALA A 363 -8.43 -46.46 9.62
CA ALA A 363 -9.20 -46.82 8.43
C ALA A 363 -8.49 -47.89 7.58
N LEU A 364 -7.17 -47.79 7.39
CA LEU A 364 -6.37 -48.79 6.66
C LEU A 364 -6.30 -50.14 7.41
N ARG A 365 -6.22 -50.13 8.75
CA ARG A 365 -6.21 -51.35 9.56
C ARG A 365 -7.58 -52.02 9.62
N ALA A 366 -8.66 -51.23 9.67
CA ALA A 366 -10.04 -51.70 9.62
C ALA A 366 -10.39 -52.26 8.23
N GLY A 367 -9.96 -51.58 7.14
CA GLY A 367 -10.22 -52.02 5.77
C GLY A 367 -9.43 -53.26 5.33
N ALA A 368 -8.28 -53.54 5.96
CA ALA A 368 -7.53 -54.77 5.72
C ALA A 368 -8.12 -56.01 6.43
N ALA A 369 -9.14 -55.84 7.28
CA ALA A 369 -9.83 -56.89 8.00
C ALA A 369 -11.22 -57.13 7.37
N LEU A 370 -11.29 -57.99 6.36
CA LEU A 370 -12.56 -58.50 5.83
C LEU A 370 -12.54 -60.05 5.86
N PRO A 371 -13.54 -60.74 6.45
CA PRO A 371 -14.82 -60.24 6.99
C PRO A 371 -14.79 -59.97 8.51
N VAL A 372 -15.65 -59.03 8.91
CA VAL A 372 -15.75 -58.35 10.21
C VAL A 372 -16.17 -59.30 11.35
N SER A 373 -15.22 -59.71 12.20
CA SER A 373 -15.53 -60.16 13.55
C SER A 373 -15.32 -59.01 14.54
N PRO A 374 -16.18 -58.80 15.55
CA PRO A 374 -16.04 -57.72 16.53
C PRO A 374 -14.65 -57.70 17.19
N GLY A 375 -14.05 -58.88 17.38
CA GLY A 375 -12.70 -59.03 17.93
C GLY A 375 -11.58 -58.47 17.04
N ALA A 376 -11.73 -58.50 15.72
CA ALA A 376 -10.73 -57.92 14.80
C ALA A 376 -10.73 -56.38 14.86
N LEU A 377 -11.91 -55.78 15.00
CA LEU A 377 -12.05 -54.33 15.18
C LEU A 377 -11.46 -53.89 16.52
N VAL A 378 -11.76 -54.61 17.60
CA VAL A 378 -11.19 -54.36 18.94
C VAL A 378 -9.67 -54.50 18.93
N HIS A 379 -9.14 -55.49 18.22
CA HIS A 379 -7.69 -55.68 18.10
C HIS A 379 -7.01 -54.58 17.27
N ALA A 380 -7.66 -54.11 16.19
CA ALA A 380 -7.20 -52.96 15.41
C ALA A 380 -7.23 -51.66 16.22
N LEU A 381 -8.26 -51.47 17.06
CA LEU A 381 -8.38 -50.34 18.00
C LEU A 381 -7.26 -50.38 19.04
N GLY A 382 -7.04 -51.52 19.69
CA GLY A 382 -5.99 -51.68 20.71
C GLY A 382 -4.58 -51.41 20.18
N ARG A 383 -4.27 -51.87 18.96
CA ARG A 383 -2.96 -51.59 18.33
C ARG A 383 -2.81 -50.13 17.88
N THR A 384 -3.90 -49.42 17.63
CA THR A 384 -3.87 -48.00 17.25
C THR A 384 -3.79 -47.13 18.50
N ALA A 385 -4.43 -47.54 19.59
CA ALA A 385 -4.23 -46.96 20.91
C ALA A 385 -2.75 -47.04 21.36
N ALA A 386 -2.07 -48.16 21.09
CA ALA A 386 -0.64 -48.32 21.40
C ALA A 386 0.29 -47.35 20.64
N THR A 387 -0.14 -46.78 19.51
CA THR A 387 0.64 -45.76 18.77
C THR A 387 0.41 -44.34 19.27
N VAL A 388 -0.63 -44.10 20.09
CA VAL A 388 -0.98 -42.77 20.60
C VAL A 388 0.13 -42.16 21.48
N PRO A 389 0.77 -42.88 22.43
CA PRO A 389 1.84 -42.30 23.24
C PRO A 389 3.06 -41.90 22.40
N TYR A 390 3.40 -42.72 21.40
CA TYR A 390 4.50 -42.42 20.47
C TYR A 390 4.18 -41.20 19.59
N ALA A 391 2.95 -41.13 19.09
CA ALA A 391 2.46 -39.99 18.33
C ALA A 391 2.49 -38.70 19.14
N ALA A 392 2.09 -38.77 20.42
CA ALA A 392 2.14 -37.64 21.34
C ALA A 392 3.57 -37.12 21.54
N VAL A 393 4.55 -38.02 21.71
CA VAL A 393 5.98 -37.65 21.86
C VAL A 393 6.51 -36.99 20.59
N VAL A 394 6.27 -37.56 19.41
CA VAL A 394 6.74 -36.97 18.14
C VAL A 394 6.11 -35.61 17.89
N THR A 395 4.81 -35.47 18.17
CA THR A 395 4.10 -34.20 18.07
C THR A 395 4.72 -33.16 18.98
N LEU A 396 4.95 -33.52 20.26
CA LEU A 396 5.58 -32.64 21.23
C LEU A 396 6.97 -32.16 20.77
N VAL A 397 7.80 -33.05 20.22
CA VAL A 397 9.14 -32.69 19.73
C VAL A 397 9.05 -31.72 18.55
N VAL A 398 8.19 -31.99 17.56
CA VAL A 398 8.03 -31.12 16.38
C VAL A 398 7.47 -29.75 16.78
N THR A 399 6.51 -29.75 17.70
CA THR A 399 5.96 -28.53 18.29
C THR A 399 7.04 -27.70 18.99
N VAL A 400 7.89 -28.31 19.81
CA VAL A 400 8.99 -27.60 20.51
C VAL A 400 10.00 -27.03 19.52
N LEU A 401 10.35 -27.79 18.47
CA LEU A 401 11.26 -27.33 17.43
C LEU A 401 10.70 -26.15 16.63
N LEU A 402 9.41 -26.18 16.27
CA LEU A 402 8.76 -25.06 15.60
C LEU A 402 8.69 -23.82 16.49
N ALA A 403 8.34 -23.98 17.77
CA ALA A 403 8.35 -22.88 18.73
C ALA A 403 9.74 -22.27 18.90
N ALA A 404 10.80 -23.09 18.92
CA ALA A 404 12.19 -22.62 18.97
C ALA A 404 12.58 -21.86 17.69
N LEU A 405 12.13 -22.33 16.51
CA LEU A 405 12.41 -21.68 15.23
C LEU A 405 11.76 -20.29 15.14
N VAL A 406 10.52 -20.17 15.61
CA VAL A 406 9.81 -18.89 15.71
C VAL A 406 10.50 -17.95 16.70
N ALA A 407 10.97 -18.47 17.85
CA ALA A 407 11.67 -17.67 18.85
C ALA A 407 13.00 -17.06 18.34
N VAL A 408 13.60 -17.66 17.29
CA VAL A 408 14.83 -17.15 16.64
C VAL A 408 14.50 -16.27 15.41
N GLY A 409 13.23 -15.95 15.19
CA GLY A 409 12.79 -15.00 14.16
C GLY A 409 12.54 -15.59 12.78
N ALA A 410 12.43 -16.92 12.65
CA ALA A 410 12.06 -17.53 11.39
C ALA A 410 10.57 -17.31 11.09
N ALA A 411 10.26 -16.83 9.89
CA ALA A 411 8.90 -16.74 9.40
C ALA A 411 8.37 -18.15 9.06
N THR A 412 7.52 -18.70 9.93
CA THR A 412 6.79 -19.95 9.63
C THR A 412 5.36 -19.59 9.25
N ASP A 413 5.04 -19.76 7.96
CA ASP A 413 3.67 -19.61 7.48
C ASP A 413 2.80 -20.81 7.92
N PRO A 414 1.47 -20.65 8.00
CA PRO A 414 0.56 -21.73 8.43
C PRO A 414 0.65 -22.99 7.56
N VAL A 415 0.95 -22.85 6.27
CA VAL A 415 1.08 -23.99 5.35
C VAL A 415 2.36 -24.75 5.66
N GLY A 416 3.46 -24.05 5.94
CA GLY A 416 4.70 -24.62 6.45
C GLY A 416 4.49 -25.40 7.76
N ALA A 417 3.81 -24.81 8.75
CA ALA A 417 3.52 -25.49 10.02
C ALA A 417 2.67 -26.76 9.83
N CYS A 418 1.70 -26.75 8.92
CA CYS A 418 0.94 -27.93 8.55
C CYS A 418 1.79 -29.01 7.86
N ALA A 419 2.72 -28.62 6.99
CA ALA A 419 3.62 -29.55 6.31
C ALA A 419 4.50 -30.32 7.32
N TRP A 420 5.01 -29.64 8.36
CA TRP A 420 5.73 -30.28 9.47
C TRP A 420 4.84 -31.24 10.27
N GLY A 421 3.58 -30.86 10.51
CA GLY A 421 2.58 -31.73 11.14
C GLY A 421 2.24 -32.99 10.34
N THR A 422 2.10 -32.87 9.02
CA THR A 422 1.90 -34.01 8.12
C THR A 422 3.15 -34.90 8.07
N GLY A 423 4.35 -34.32 8.03
CA GLY A 423 5.61 -35.06 8.11
C GLY A 423 5.75 -35.86 9.41
N ALA A 424 5.37 -35.25 10.55
CA ALA A 424 5.34 -35.91 11.85
C ALA A 424 4.35 -37.10 11.86
N GLY A 425 3.15 -36.90 11.31
CA GLY A 425 2.13 -37.94 11.17
C GLY A 425 2.58 -39.12 10.30
N VAL A 426 3.23 -38.84 9.17
CA VAL A 426 3.83 -39.86 8.29
C VAL A 426 4.96 -40.60 9.00
N TYR A 427 5.79 -39.90 9.76
CA TYR A 427 6.87 -40.52 10.54
C TYR A 427 6.32 -41.47 11.61
N VAL A 428 5.29 -41.07 12.35
CA VAL A 428 4.59 -41.93 13.32
C VAL A 428 3.99 -43.17 12.65
N LEU A 429 3.46 -43.00 11.44
CA LEU A 429 2.91 -44.07 10.62
C LEU A 429 3.96 -45.06 10.10
N TRP A 430 5.24 -44.67 10.05
CA TRP A 430 6.30 -45.50 9.48
C TRP A 430 7.29 -46.06 10.51
N ALA A 431 7.59 -45.28 11.54
CA ALA A 431 8.59 -45.58 12.58
C ALA A 431 7.96 -46.02 13.93
N GLY A 432 6.64 -45.91 14.08
CA GLY A 432 5.96 -46.26 15.32
C GLY A 432 6.10 -47.75 15.72
N PRO A 433 6.15 -48.06 17.03
CA PRO A 433 6.20 -49.44 17.51
C PRO A 433 4.96 -50.23 17.08
N GLY A 434 5.16 -51.44 16.53
CA GLY A 434 4.08 -52.32 16.05
C GLY A 434 3.57 -52.03 14.64
N VAL A 435 4.14 -51.06 13.91
CA VAL A 435 3.62 -50.58 12.61
C VAL A 435 4.19 -51.32 11.37
N ARG A 436 4.92 -52.43 11.58
CA ARG A 436 5.45 -53.27 10.48
C ARG A 436 4.37 -53.94 9.60
N GLY A 437 3.11 -53.99 10.05
CA GLY A 437 1.98 -54.56 9.31
C GLY A 437 1.42 -53.61 8.23
N PRO A 438 1.01 -52.38 8.57
CA PRO A 438 0.52 -51.37 7.63
C PRO A 438 1.49 -51.04 6.49
N ALA A 439 2.80 -50.91 6.76
CA ALA A 439 3.79 -50.67 5.71
C ALA A 439 3.88 -51.82 4.69
N ARG A 440 3.70 -53.07 5.14
CA ARG A 440 3.63 -54.25 4.25
C ARG A 440 2.30 -54.33 3.50
N GLY A 441 1.18 -53.97 4.15
CA GLY A 441 -0.14 -53.90 3.52
C GLY A 441 -0.22 -52.82 2.44
N LEU A 442 0.31 -51.63 2.73
CA LEU A 442 0.39 -50.51 1.78
C LEU A 442 1.30 -50.85 0.59
N ARG A 443 2.45 -51.50 0.81
CA ARG A 443 3.30 -52.00 -0.30
C ARG A 443 2.59 -53.04 -1.16
N ARG A 444 1.74 -53.92 -0.59
CA ARG A 444 0.93 -54.88 -1.35
C ARG A 444 -0.21 -54.19 -2.12
N LEU A 445 -0.88 -53.23 -1.51
CA LEU A 445 -1.93 -52.41 -2.14
C LEU A 445 -1.37 -51.58 -3.30
N LEU A 446 -0.25 -50.87 -3.09
CA LEU A 446 0.43 -50.09 -4.10
C LEU A 446 1.08 -50.98 -5.18
N GLY A 447 1.63 -52.14 -4.82
CA GLY A 447 2.13 -53.12 -5.77
C GLY A 447 1.03 -53.70 -6.68
N GLY A 448 -0.17 -53.94 -6.15
CA GLY A 448 -1.34 -54.36 -6.93
C GLY A 448 -1.99 -53.24 -7.75
N ALA A 449 -1.85 -51.98 -7.33
CA ALA A 449 -2.28 -50.81 -8.08
C ALA A 449 -1.30 -50.44 -9.21
N ALA A 450 0.00 -50.66 -9.01
CA ALA A 450 1.06 -50.44 -10.00
C ALA A 450 0.97 -51.38 -11.22
N ALA A 451 0.16 -52.45 -11.13
CA ALA A 451 -0.07 -53.38 -12.23
C ALA A 451 -0.98 -52.82 -13.35
N SER A 452 -1.68 -51.69 -13.15
CA SER A 452 -2.42 -51.04 -14.25
C SER A 452 -2.40 -49.51 -14.15
N PRO A 453 -2.10 -48.79 -15.25
CA PRO A 453 -2.00 -47.32 -15.27
C PRO A 453 -3.23 -46.58 -14.75
N ARG A 454 -4.43 -47.13 -14.97
CA ARG A 454 -5.70 -46.54 -14.52
C ARG A 454 -5.84 -46.54 -12.99
N ARG A 455 -5.34 -47.59 -12.31
CA ARG A 455 -5.36 -47.66 -10.84
C ARG A 455 -4.35 -46.71 -10.21
N ILE A 456 -3.21 -46.49 -10.86
CA ILE A 456 -2.23 -45.47 -10.45
C ILE A 456 -2.86 -44.08 -10.50
N GLY A 457 -3.58 -43.76 -11.58
CA GLY A 457 -4.32 -42.49 -11.70
C GLY A 457 -5.36 -42.29 -10.60
N LEU A 458 -6.15 -43.32 -10.29
CA LEU A 458 -7.19 -43.25 -9.26
C LEU A 458 -6.61 -43.09 -7.84
N VAL A 459 -5.51 -43.78 -7.56
CA VAL A 459 -4.76 -43.64 -6.30
C VAL A 459 -4.15 -42.23 -6.21
N GLY A 460 -3.58 -41.71 -7.30
CA GLY A 460 -3.03 -40.37 -7.36
C GLY A 460 -4.08 -39.28 -7.11
N VAL A 461 -5.28 -39.41 -7.70
CA VAL A 461 -6.41 -38.50 -7.44
C VAL A 461 -6.83 -38.56 -5.98
N ALA A 462 -6.95 -39.75 -5.39
CA ALA A 462 -7.34 -39.89 -3.98
C ALA A 462 -6.33 -39.22 -3.03
N PHE A 463 -5.03 -39.42 -3.24
CA PHE A 463 -3.99 -38.76 -2.45
C PHE A 463 -3.95 -37.23 -2.69
N GLY A 464 -4.16 -36.79 -3.93
CA GLY A 464 -4.26 -35.37 -4.28
C GLY A 464 -5.43 -34.68 -3.58
N THR A 465 -6.61 -35.31 -3.56
CA THR A 465 -7.79 -34.79 -2.86
C THR A 465 -7.58 -34.72 -1.35
N LEU A 466 -6.92 -35.72 -0.76
CA LEU A 466 -6.63 -35.72 0.68
C LEU A 466 -5.64 -34.60 1.06
N ALA A 467 -4.61 -34.37 0.23
CA ALA A 467 -3.67 -33.27 0.41
C ALA A 467 -4.38 -31.91 0.25
N PHE A 468 -5.24 -31.77 -0.76
CA PHE A 468 -6.04 -30.57 -0.99
C PHE A 468 -6.98 -30.26 0.19
N LEU A 469 -7.72 -31.25 0.69
CA LEU A 469 -8.59 -31.09 1.87
C LEU A 469 -7.80 -30.72 3.13
N SER A 470 -6.57 -31.21 3.28
CA SER A 470 -5.70 -30.86 4.41
C SER A 470 -5.27 -29.39 4.33
N VAL A 471 -4.91 -28.90 3.14
CA VAL A 471 -4.56 -27.50 2.90
C VAL A 471 -5.78 -26.60 3.10
N VAL A 472 -6.94 -26.98 2.57
CA VAL A 472 -8.20 -26.24 2.77
C VAL A 472 -8.59 -26.19 4.24
N GLY A 473 -8.41 -27.29 4.99
CA GLY A 473 -8.63 -27.32 6.43
C GLY A 473 -7.71 -26.36 7.20
N ALA A 474 -6.42 -26.32 6.84
CA ALA A 474 -5.45 -25.38 7.41
C ALA A 474 -5.84 -23.91 7.15
N VAL A 475 -6.27 -23.60 5.93
CA VAL A 475 -6.72 -22.26 5.51
C VAL A 475 -8.08 -21.89 6.10
N SER A 476 -8.95 -22.87 6.34
CA SER A 476 -10.28 -22.64 6.93
C SER A 476 -10.25 -22.45 8.44
N LEU A 477 -9.17 -22.87 9.11
CA LEU A 477 -8.93 -22.64 10.54
C LEU A 477 -8.25 -21.28 10.81
N THR A 478 -7.80 -20.57 9.78
CA THR A 478 -7.18 -19.24 9.88
C THR A 478 -8.15 -18.07 10.15
N PRO A 479 -9.45 -18.07 9.76
CA PRO A 479 -10.33 -16.92 9.97
C PRO A 479 -10.93 -16.79 11.38
N SER A 480 -10.80 -17.78 12.27
CA SER A 480 -11.48 -17.74 13.58
C SER A 480 -10.83 -16.81 14.62
N LEU A 481 -9.83 -16.02 14.24
CA LEU A 481 -9.26 -14.96 15.08
C LEU A 481 -10.01 -13.61 14.93
N ALA A 482 -10.95 -13.49 13.99
CA ALA A 482 -11.77 -12.29 13.80
C ALA A 482 -12.51 -11.80 15.08
N PRO A 483 -13.06 -12.67 15.96
CA PRO A 483 -13.67 -12.22 17.21
C PRO A 483 -12.65 -11.73 18.25
N MET A 484 -11.39 -12.21 18.18
CA MET A 484 -10.32 -11.77 19.08
C MET A 484 -9.87 -10.34 18.77
N TYR A 485 -9.85 -9.94 17.49
CA TYR A 485 -9.58 -8.55 17.10
C TYR A 485 -10.65 -7.58 17.63
N GLY A 486 -11.93 -7.99 17.65
CA GLY A 486 -13.00 -7.18 18.23
C GLY A 486 -12.91 -7.03 19.75
N LEU A 487 -12.50 -8.09 20.46
CA LEU A 487 -12.29 -8.07 21.91
C LEU A 487 -11.05 -7.24 22.30
N GLN A 488 -10.02 -7.25 21.46
CA GLN A 488 -8.81 -6.44 21.61
C GLN A 488 -9.11 -4.94 21.42
N ASN A 489 -9.89 -4.58 20.40
CA ASN A 489 -10.37 -3.20 20.23
C ASN A 489 -11.28 -2.73 21.37
N SER A 490 -12.10 -3.62 21.93
CA SER A 490 -12.97 -3.31 23.07
C SER A 490 -12.18 -3.10 24.36
N LEU A 491 -11.13 -3.90 24.59
CA LEU A 491 -10.21 -3.76 25.71
C LEU A 491 -9.38 -2.47 25.60
N ASP A 492 -8.86 -2.15 24.42
CA ASP A 492 -8.14 -0.89 24.18
C ASP A 492 -9.07 0.30 24.41
N SER A 493 -10.30 0.29 23.87
CA SER A 493 -11.28 1.36 24.11
C SER A 493 -11.69 1.53 25.58
N SER A 494 -11.61 0.46 26.37
CA SER A 494 -11.93 0.48 27.80
C SER A 494 -10.74 0.97 28.63
N LEU A 495 -9.52 0.66 28.20
CA LEU A 495 -8.28 1.17 28.78
C LEU A 495 -8.09 2.66 28.52
N THR A 496 -8.41 3.14 27.31
CA THR A 496 -8.37 4.58 26.99
C THR A 496 -9.36 5.35 27.85
N ARG A 497 -10.60 4.85 27.99
CA ARG A 497 -11.62 5.47 28.87
C ARG A 497 -11.24 5.46 30.35
N PHE A 498 -10.54 4.42 30.82
CA PHE A 498 -10.07 4.36 32.21
C PHE A 498 -8.87 5.30 32.45
N GLN A 499 -8.01 5.51 31.45
CA GLN A 499 -6.90 6.47 31.51
C GLN A 499 -7.40 7.93 31.52
N GLU A 500 -8.44 8.25 30.75
CA GLU A 500 -9.09 9.57 30.75
C GLU A 500 -9.85 9.87 32.05
N ALA A 501 -10.30 8.86 32.79
CA ALA A 501 -11.04 9.04 34.05
C ALA A 501 -10.14 9.20 35.29
N VAL A 502 -8.83 8.97 35.16
CA VAL A 502 -7.89 8.88 36.29
C VAL A 502 -6.75 9.92 36.19
N GLY A 503 -6.57 10.57 35.04
CA GLY A 503 -5.74 11.78 34.87
C GLY A 503 -6.59 13.03 34.94
#